data_AF-A0A957QDS2-F1
#
_entry.id   AF-A0A957QDS2-F1
#
_cell.length_a   1.000
_cell.length_b   1.000
_cell.length_c   1.000
_cell.angle_alpha   90.00
_cell.angle_beta   90.00
_cell.angle_gamma   90.00
#
_symmetry.space_group_name_H-M   'P 1'
#
loop_
_entity.id
_entity.type
_entity.pdbx_description
1 polymer ?
#
loop_
_entity_poly.entity_id
_entity_poly.type
_entity_poly.pdbx_seq_one_letter_code
_entity_poly.pdbx_strand_id
1 'polypeptide(L)'
;DAYNRDLFRTAYATLNEPAFHSFTGDNQDYLAYICLILNAELVDCDDLMQRMESGSLNSFPHFVRWVETVIMQRGVSERVRQVHEAVHTSVQNGDPTPFKSFRRHEFMATLDAMNSLDDDASVEERLQREITITQEVYETSQWLAERGCLILSLSDKPDEASMPSRPQQREYPPIHKAQTHRVGVSIMDRLSALGG
;
A
#
# COMPACT_ATOMS: atom_id res chain seq x y z
N ASP A 1 20.91 14.91 7.03
CA ASP A 1 19.68 14.11 6.83
C ASP A 1 18.44 14.97 6.85
N ALA A 2 18.22 15.77 5.81
CA ALA A 2 16.94 16.41 5.59
C ALA A 2 16.26 15.65 4.45
N TYR A 3 15.10 15.05 4.74
CA TYR A 3 14.28 14.40 3.73
C TYR A 3 13.88 15.43 2.65
N ASN A 4 14.19 15.14 1.39
CA ASN A 4 13.85 16.00 0.27
C ASN A 4 12.60 15.46 -0.45
N ARG A 5 11.44 16.05 -0.15
CA ARG A 5 10.15 15.59 -0.71
C ARG A 5 10.11 15.66 -2.24
N ASP A 6 10.67 16.71 -2.83
CA ASP A 6 10.60 16.91 -4.28
C ASP A 6 11.50 15.89 -5.01
N LEU A 7 12.72 15.66 -4.50
CA LEU A 7 13.60 14.61 -5.01
C LEU A 7 12.94 13.24 -4.94
N PHE A 8 12.29 12.92 -3.82
CA PHE A 8 11.55 11.65 -3.68
C PHE A 8 10.44 11.54 -4.72
N ARG A 9 9.62 12.59 -4.91
CA ARG A 9 8.49 12.57 -5.86
C ARG A 9 8.96 12.48 -7.30
N THR A 10 10.04 13.17 -7.65
CA THR A 10 10.63 13.09 -8.99
C THR A 10 11.16 11.68 -9.25
N ALA A 11 11.94 11.12 -8.33
CA ALA A 11 12.43 9.74 -8.47
C ALA A 11 11.29 8.73 -8.58
N TYR A 12 10.24 8.88 -7.75
CA TYR A 12 9.07 8.02 -7.78
C TYR A 12 8.34 8.13 -9.11
N ALA A 13 8.07 9.34 -9.60
CA ALA A 13 7.38 9.54 -10.88
C ALA A 13 8.19 8.96 -12.05
N THR A 14 9.51 9.14 -12.06
CA THR A 14 10.38 8.58 -13.11
C THR A 14 10.37 7.05 -13.10
N LEU A 15 10.46 6.43 -11.92
CA LEU A 15 10.63 4.99 -11.78
C LEU A 15 9.30 4.21 -11.69
N ASN A 16 8.16 4.90 -11.53
CA ASN A 16 6.81 4.32 -11.54
C ASN A 16 6.25 4.20 -12.97
N GLU A 17 7.06 3.72 -13.90
CA GLU A 17 6.70 3.52 -15.30
C GLU A 17 6.83 2.04 -15.66
N PRO A 18 6.00 1.51 -16.60
CA PRO A 18 6.01 0.09 -16.98
C PRO A 18 7.38 -0.46 -17.38
N ALA A 19 8.26 0.40 -17.91
CA ALA A 19 9.63 0.04 -18.27
C ALA A 19 10.46 -0.49 -17.08
N PHE A 20 10.13 -0.08 -15.85
CA PHE A 20 10.85 -0.45 -14.64
C PHE A 20 10.16 -1.56 -13.84
N HIS A 21 8.95 -1.98 -14.21
CA HIS A 21 8.17 -2.96 -13.45
C HIS A 21 8.86 -4.33 -13.35
N SER A 22 9.62 -4.74 -14.36
CA SER A 22 10.40 -5.99 -14.32
C SER A 22 11.47 -5.98 -13.24
N PHE A 23 12.02 -4.80 -12.92
CA PHE A 23 13.04 -4.61 -11.90
C PHE A 23 12.43 -4.44 -10.51
N THR A 24 11.36 -3.64 -10.39
CA THR A 24 10.66 -3.40 -9.12
C THR A 24 9.67 -4.52 -8.77
N GLY A 25 9.44 -5.48 -9.65
CA GLY A 25 8.43 -6.54 -9.46
C GLY A 25 7.01 -6.01 -9.36
N ASP A 26 6.74 -4.83 -9.94
CA ASP A 26 5.49 -4.08 -9.78
C ASP A 26 5.11 -3.86 -8.30
N ASN A 27 6.12 -3.75 -7.43
CA ASN A 27 5.96 -3.63 -5.99
C ASN A 27 6.25 -2.20 -5.52
N GLN A 28 5.22 -1.52 -5.02
CA GLN A 28 5.33 -0.13 -4.56
C GLN A 28 6.26 0.04 -3.36
N ASP A 29 6.41 -0.96 -2.50
CA ASP A 29 7.36 -0.89 -1.38
C ASP A 29 8.81 -0.94 -1.89
N TYR A 30 9.08 -1.71 -2.94
CA TYR A 30 10.41 -1.75 -3.55
C TYR A 30 10.76 -0.39 -4.19
N LEU A 31 9.81 0.19 -4.92
CA LEU A 31 9.96 1.52 -5.50
C LEU A 31 10.16 2.59 -4.43
N ALA A 32 9.35 2.58 -3.36
CA ALA A 32 9.49 3.52 -2.26
C ALA A 32 10.87 3.41 -1.59
N TYR A 33 11.37 2.19 -1.39
CA TYR A 33 12.71 1.97 -0.87
C TYR A 33 13.81 2.53 -1.77
N ILE A 34 13.75 2.27 -3.09
CA ILE A 34 14.70 2.83 -4.06
C ILE A 34 14.70 4.36 -3.95
N CYS A 35 13.52 4.98 -3.91
CA CYS A 35 13.39 6.43 -3.77
C CYS A 35 14.00 6.95 -2.46
N LEU A 36 13.88 6.21 -1.34
CA LEU A 36 14.54 6.57 -0.07
C LEU A 36 16.06 6.51 -0.15
N ILE A 37 16.62 5.52 -0.85
CA ILE A 37 18.07 5.39 -1.06
C ILE A 37 18.62 6.52 -1.94
N LEU A 38 17.90 6.88 -3.00
CA LEU A 38 18.21 8.04 -3.84
C LEU A 38 18.11 9.34 -3.02
N ASN A 39 17.09 9.47 -2.17
CA ASN A 39 16.91 10.63 -1.29
C ASN A 39 18.03 10.80 -0.26
N ALA A 40 18.59 9.68 0.21
CA ALA A 40 19.74 9.65 1.09
C ALA A 40 21.07 9.85 0.35
N GLU A 41 21.04 10.07 -0.98
CA GLU A 41 22.21 10.29 -1.84
C GLU A 41 23.25 9.17 -1.75
N LEU A 42 22.82 7.96 -1.38
CA LEU A 42 23.68 6.78 -1.34
C LEU A 42 23.94 6.24 -2.74
N VAL A 43 22.95 6.37 -3.60
CA VAL A 43 22.98 5.98 -5.01
C VAL A 43 22.48 7.16 -5.83
N ASP A 44 23.07 7.35 -7.00
CA ASP A 44 22.64 8.33 -7.98
C ASP A 44 21.62 7.73 -8.96
N CYS A 45 20.64 8.53 -9.41
CA CYS A 45 19.57 8.05 -10.28
C CYS A 45 20.08 7.67 -11.67
N ASP A 46 21.05 8.43 -12.21
CA ASP A 46 21.63 8.14 -13.53
C ASP A 46 22.49 6.87 -13.48
N ASP A 47 23.28 6.66 -12.41
CA ASP A 47 24.03 5.41 -12.21
C ASP A 47 23.09 4.20 -12.05
N LEU A 48 21.98 4.37 -11.33
CA LEU A 48 20.95 3.34 -11.22
C LEU A 48 20.40 2.96 -12.62
N MET A 49 19.97 3.95 -13.41
CA MET A 49 19.41 3.72 -14.74
C MET A 49 20.43 3.06 -15.67
N GLN A 50 21.67 3.55 -15.69
CA GLN A 50 22.74 2.97 -16.52
C GLN A 50 23.03 1.50 -16.16
N ARG A 51 22.99 1.15 -14.87
CA ARG A 51 23.18 -0.23 -14.42
C ARG A 51 22.03 -1.14 -14.82
N MET A 52 20.81 -0.62 -14.83
CA MET A 52 19.64 -1.34 -15.32
C MET A 52 19.72 -1.58 -16.83
N GLU A 53 20.07 -0.54 -17.60
CA GLU A 53 20.23 -0.63 -19.06
C GLU A 53 21.34 -1.59 -19.49
N SER A 54 22.48 -1.56 -18.78
CA SER A 54 23.60 -2.48 -19.02
C SER A 54 23.34 -3.92 -18.57
N GLY A 55 22.23 -4.18 -17.87
CA GLY A 55 21.91 -5.49 -17.28
C GLY A 55 22.78 -5.88 -16.08
N SER A 56 23.68 -5.00 -15.63
CA SER A 56 24.48 -5.22 -14.42
C SER A 56 23.63 -5.22 -13.15
N LEU A 57 22.45 -4.59 -13.22
CA LEU A 57 21.45 -4.58 -12.18
C LEU A 57 20.07 -4.98 -12.75
N ASN A 58 19.69 -6.24 -12.55
CA ASN A 58 18.53 -6.84 -13.22
C ASN A 58 17.34 -7.16 -12.30
N SER A 59 17.46 -6.95 -11.00
CA SER A 59 16.41 -7.28 -10.04
C SER A 59 16.55 -6.49 -8.73
N PHE A 60 15.44 -6.30 -8.03
CA PHE A 60 15.43 -5.63 -6.73
C PHE A 60 16.38 -6.26 -5.69
N PRO A 61 16.50 -7.60 -5.54
CA PRO A 61 17.49 -8.18 -4.63
C PRO A 61 18.94 -7.85 -4.99
N HIS A 62 19.26 -7.67 -6.28
CA HIS A 62 20.60 -7.22 -6.69
C HIS A 62 20.85 -5.78 -6.21
N PHE A 63 19.82 -4.94 -6.27
CA PHE A 63 19.90 -3.54 -5.84
C PHE A 63 20.14 -3.45 -4.34
N VAL A 64 19.39 -4.22 -3.55
CA VAL A 64 19.55 -4.27 -2.10
C VAL A 64 20.99 -4.67 -1.71
N ARG A 65 21.59 -5.66 -2.38
CA ARG A 65 22.99 -6.05 -2.12
C ARG A 65 24.01 -4.97 -2.52
N TRP A 66 23.73 -4.24 -3.60
CA TRP A 66 24.55 -3.11 -4.00
C TRP A 66 24.51 -1.99 -2.95
N VAL A 67 23.32 -1.66 -2.46
CA VAL A 67 23.13 -0.66 -1.39
C VAL A 67 23.83 -1.08 -0.10
N GLU A 68 23.78 -2.36 0.29
CA GLU A 68 24.52 -2.88 1.45
C GLU A 68 26.03 -2.58 1.33
N THR A 69 26.59 -2.79 0.15
CA THR A 69 28.01 -2.50 -0.12
C THR A 69 28.32 -1.00 0.04
N VAL A 70 27.44 -0.13 -0.44
CA VAL A 70 27.58 1.34 -0.31
C VAL A 70 27.50 1.76 1.17
N ILE A 71 26.54 1.21 1.91
CA ILE A 71 26.34 1.49 3.34
C ILE A 71 27.59 1.11 4.14
N MET A 72 28.16 -0.07 3.90
CA MET A 72 29.38 -0.53 4.57
C MET A 72 30.59 0.37 4.27
N GLN A 73 30.67 0.96 3.08
CA GLN A 73 31.80 1.80 2.67
C GLN A 73 31.73 3.23 3.20
N ARG A 74 30.54 3.85 3.14
CA ARG A 74 30.37 5.28 3.44
C ARG A 74 29.98 5.55 4.89
N GLY A 75 29.41 4.56 5.58
CA GLY A 75 28.72 4.78 6.84
C GLY A 75 27.45 5.61 6.61
N VAL A 76 26.36 5.28 7.30
CA VAL A 76 25.08 5.98 7.17
C VAL A 76 24.49 6.26 8.54
N SER A 77 23.50 7.15 8.60
CA SER A 77 22.78 7.35 9.84
C SER A 77 22.01 6.11 10.27
N GLU A 78 21.84 5.97 11.58
CA GLU A 78 21.16 4.81 12.17
C GLU A 78 19.77 4.58 11.60
N ARG A 79 19.03 5.64 11.24
CA ARG A 79 17.71 5.53 10.63
C ARG A 79 17.75 4.86 9.26
N VAL A 80 18.70 5.26 8.41
CA VAL A 80 18.87 4.66 7.07
C VAL A 80 19.33 3.21 7.20
N ARG A 81 20.22 2.93 8.15
CA ARG A 81 20.68 1.58 8.47
C ARG A 81 19.51 0.67 8.88
N GLN A 82 18.66 1.10 9.80
CA GLN A 82 17.49 0.33 10.24
C GLN A 82 16.49 0.06 9.10
N VAL A 83 16.23 1.07 8.26
CA VAL A 83 15.38 0.89 7.08
C VAL A 83 15.99 -0.12 6.12
N HIS A 84 17.29 -0.04 5.85
CA HIS A 84 17.97 -1.01 5.00
C HIS A 84 17.92 -2.42 5.57
N GLU A 85 18.21 -2.60 6.86
CA GLU A 85 18.18 -3.91 7.52
C GLU A 85 16.81 -4.58 7.45
N ALA A 86 15.72 -3.81 7.64
CA ALA A 86 14.36 -4.31 7.49
C ALA A 86 14.10 -4.82 6.07
N VAL A 87 14.46 -4.02 5.06
CA VAL A 87 14.29 -4.38 3.63
C VAL A 87 15.15 -5.58 3.27
N HIS A 88 16.41 -5.58 3.66
CA HIS A 88 17.36 -6.66 3.40
C HIS A 88 16.86 -7.98 4.00
N THR A 89 16.39 -7.95 5.26
CA THR A 89 15.84 -9.13 5.94
C THR A 89 14.58 -9.65 5.23
N SER A 90 13.65 -8.77 4.83
CA SER A 90 12.45 -9.16 4.08
C SER A 90 12.81 -9.81 2.74
N VAL A 91 13.73 -9.21 1.98
CA VAL A 91 14.20 -9.77 0.70
C VAL A 91 14.86 -11.13 0.89
N GLN A 92 15.70 -11.31 1.92
CA GLN A 92 16.32 -12.59 2.22
C GLN A 92 15.30 -13.69 2.55
N ASN A 93 14.19 -13.32 3.18
CA ASN A 93 13.09 -14.23 3.51
C ASN A 93 12.09 -14.44 2.37
N GLY A 94 12.25 -13.76 1.23
CA GLY A 94 11.27 -13.78 0.13
C GLY A 94 9.95 -13.08 0.47
N ASP A 95 9.95 -12.21 1.48
CA ASP A 95 8.78 -11.42 1.88
C ASP A 95 8.73 -10.12 1.07
N PRO A 96 7.68 -9.90 0.25
CA PRO A 96 7.59 -8.72 -0.60
C PRO A 96 7.21 -7.43 0.15
N THR A 97 6.96 -7.47 1.46
CA THR A 97 6.43 -6.32 2.23
C THR A 97 7.47 -5.83 3.26
N PRO A 98 8.52 -5.09 2.84
CA PRO A 98 9.61 -4.70 3.74
C PRO A 98 9.20 -3.66 4.79
N PHE A 99 8.21 -2.81 4.51
CA PHE A 99 7.80 -1.74 5.41
C PHE A 99 6.66 -2.15 6.34
N LYS A 100 6.86 -3.23 7.11
CA LYS A 100 5.84 -3.80 8.00
C LYS A 100 5.23 -2.76 8.95
N SER A 101 6.04 -1.92 9.60
CA SER A 101 5.55 -0.89 10.52
C SER A 101 4.71 0.17 9.81
N PHE A 102 5.08 0.57 8.59
CA PHE A 102 4.28 1.48 7.78
C PHE A 102 2.93 0.86 7.41
N ARG A 103 2.91 -0.39 6.94
CA ARG A 103 1.65 -1.12 6.65
C ARG A 103 0.75 -1.25 7.87
N ARG A 104 1.32 -1.40 9.07
CA ARG A 104 0.55 -1.40 10.32
C ARG A 104 -0.06 -0.03 10.64
N HIS A 105 0.64 1.06 10.36
CA HIS A 105 0.04 2.40 10.45
C HIS A 105 -1.02 2.62 9.39
N GLU A 106 -0.83 2.10 8.17
CA GLU A 106 -1.84 2.12 7.10
C GLU A 106 -3.13 1.41 7.54
N PHE A 107 -3.01 0.24 8.18
CA PHE A 107 -4.14 -0.48 8.76
C PHE A 107 -4.91 0.38 9.76
N MET A 108 -4.22 1.00 10.72
CA MET A 108 -4.87 1.85 11.73
C MET A 108 -5.51 3.09 11.12
N ALA A 109 -4.80 3.80 10.25
CA ALA A 109 -5.34 4.96 9.56
C ALA A 109 -6.56 4.60 8.70
N THR A 110 -6.60 3.40 8.12
CA THR A 110 -7.77 2.92 7.37
C THR A 110 -8.95 2.70 8.30
N LEU A 111 -8.74 2.07 9.47
CA LEU A 111 -9.81 1.89 10.46
C LEU A 111 -10.30 3.22 11.03
N ASP A 112 -9.39 4.14 11.34
CA ASP A 112 -9.72 5.47 11.85
C ASP A 112 -10.54 6.30 10.85
N ALA A 113 -10.41 6.02 9.56
CA ALA A 113 -11.18 6.67 8.49
C ALA A 113 -12.50 5.96 8.17
N MET A 114 -12.76 4.78 8.73
CA MET A 114 -14.01 4.05 8.54
C MET A 114 -14.94 4.32 9.72
N ASN A 115 -16.16 4.81 9.43
CA ASN A 115 -17.15 5.12 10.47
C ASN A 115 -16.62 6.09 11.54
N SER A 116 -16.00 7.18 11.09
CA SER A 116 -15.34 8.20 11.90
C SER A 116 -16.21 9.43 12.19
N LEU A 117 -17.25 9.66 11.39
CA LEU A 117 -18.19 10.77 11.47
C LEU A 117 -19.55 10.29 11.99
N ASP A 118 -20.23 11.16 12.73
CA ASP A 118 -21.59 10.95 13.23
C ASP A 118 -22.59 10.73 12.10
N ASP A 119 -23.66 9.99 12.36
CA ASP A 119 -24.67 9.57 11.36
C ASP A 119 -25.35 10.74 10.62
N ASP A 120 -25.38 11.94 11.22
CA ASP A 120 -25.98 13.15 10.64
C ASP A 120 -25.02 13.98 9.77
N ALA A 121 -23.74 13.58 9.66
CA ALA A 121 -22.78 14.23 8.77
C ALA A 121 -23.26 14.23 7.32
N SER A 122 -23.02 15.34 6.61
CA SER A 122 -23.41 15.48 5.21
C SER A 122 -22.66 14.49 4.31
N VAL A 123 -23.29 14.11 3.20
CA VAL A 123 -22.66 13.22 2.21
C VAL A 123 -21.35 13.78 1.66
N GLU A 124 -21.30 15.09 1.41
CA GLU A 124 -20.08 15.75 0.91
C GLU A 124 -18.93 15.65 1.92
N GLU A 125 -19.23 15.89 3.20
CA GLU A 125 -18.23 15.78 4.26
C GLU A 125 -17.73 14.34 4.42
N ARG A 126 -18.64 13.35 4.39
CA ARG A 126 -18.24 11.92 4.42
C ARG A 126 -17.30 11.56 3.28
N LEU A 127 -17.64 11.93 2.05
CA LEU A 127 -16.81 11.59 0.89
C LEU A 127 -15.41 12.24 0.93
N GLN A 128 -15.25 13.34 1.66
CA GLN A 128 -13.95 14.00 1.83
C GLN A 128 -13.10 13.40 2.95
N ARG A 129 -13.72 12.77 3.95
CA ARG A 129 -13.04 12.43 5.22
C ARG A 129 -13.08 10.94 5.57
N GLU A 130 -14.05 10.20 5.04
CA GLU A 130 -14.27 8.79 5.35
C GLU A 130 -14.01 7.88 4.16
N ILE A 131 -13.66 6.63 4.48
CA ILE A 131 -13.67 5.54 3.51
C ILE A 131 -15.06 4.90 3.55
N THR A 132 -15.92 5.25 2.59
CA THR A 132 -17.30 4.75 2.48
C THR A 132 -17.45 3.65 1.42
N ILE A 133 -18.52 2.85 1.50
CA ILE A 133 -18.95 1.97 0.40
C ILE A 133 -20.11 2.59 -0.37
N THR A 134 -20.19 2.36 -1.68
CA THR A 134 -21.34 2.82 -2.48
C THR A 134 -22.59 2.03 -2.13
N GLN A 135 -23.71 2.72 -1.92
CA GLN A 135 -25.00 2.11 -1.59
C GLN A 135 -25.43 1.07 -2.64
N GLU A 136 -25.18 1.36 -3.91
CA GLU A 136 -25.51 0.53 -5.07
C GLU A 136 -24.75 -0.80 -5.04
N VAL A 137 -23.47 -0.78 -4.67
CA VAL A 137 -22.64 -1.99 -4.57
C VAL A 137 -23.12 -2.86 -3.42
N TYR A 138 -23.41 -2.24 -2.27
CA TYR A 138 -23.97 -2.93 -1.11
C TYR A 138 -25.31 -3.61 -1.46
N GLU A 139 -26.22 -2.85 -2.07
CA GLU A 139 -27.55 -3.29 -2.46
C GLU A 139 -27.51 -4.42 -3.51
N THR A 140 -26.68 -4.29 -4.53
CA THR A 140 -26.48 -5.35 -5.54
C THR A 140 -25.94 -6.63 -4.89
N SER A 141 -24.99 -6.49 -3.96
CA SER A 141 -24.40 -7.64 -3.26
C SER A 141 -25.44 -8.36 -2.39
N GLN A 142 -26.29 -7.61 -1.68
CA GLN A 142 -27.40 -8.18 -0.90
C GLN A 142 -28.40 -8.90 -1.81
N TRP A 143 -28.85 -8.25 -2.88
CA TRP A 143 -29.84 -8.80 -3.81
C TRP A 143 -29.36 -10.11 -4.48
N LEU A 144 -28.07 -10.20 -4.83
CA LEU A 144 -27.45 -11.42 -5.34
C LEU A 144 -27.34 -12.50 -4.26
N ALA A 145 -26.91 -12.14 -3.04
CA ALA A 145 -26.79 -13.08 -1.93
C ALA A 145 -28.14 -13.73 -1.56
N GLU A 146 -29.23 -12.95 -1.54
CA GLU A 146 -30.59 -13.45 -1.31
C GLU A 146 -31.05 -14.49 -2.36
N ARG A 147 -30.44 -14.49 -3.54
CA ARG A 147 -30.70 -15.44 -4.63
C ARG A 147 -29.76 -16.65 -4.61
N GLY A 148 -28.97 -16.79 -3.56
CA GLY A 148 -28.00 -17.88 -3.41
C GLY A 148 -26.73 -17.69 -4.22
N CYS A 149 -26.47 -16.50 -4.76
CA CYS A 149 -25.18 -16.22 -5.38
C CYS A 149 -24.08 -16.11 -4.32
N LEU A 150 -22.91 -16.66 -4.63
CA LEU A 150 -21.71 -16.48 -3.82
C LEU A 150 -21.13 -15.09 -4.08
N ILE A 151 -20.96 -14.29 -3.02
CA ILE A 151 -20.33 -12.98 -3.09
C ILE A 151 -18.89 -13.09 -2.58
N LEU A 152 -17.94 -12.68 -3.42
CA LEU A 152 -16.52 -12.67 -3.10
C LEU A 152 -15.98 -11.25 -3.20
N SER A 153 -15.33 -10.81 -2.14
CA SER A 153 -14.56 -9.56 -2.09
C SER A 153 -13.09 -9.90 -1.96
N LEU A 154 -12.26 -9.35 -2.83
CA LEU A 154 -10.82 -9.57 -2.87
C LEU A 154 -10.10 -8.24 -2.67
N SER A 155 -8.96 -8.28 -2.00
CA SER A 155 -8.07 -7.14 -1.84
C SER A 155 -6.65 -7.61 -2.11
N ASP A 156 -5.87 -6.75 -2.76
CA ASP A 156 -4.43 -6.87 -2.95
C ASP A 156 -3.62 -6.36 -1.75
N LYS A 157 -4.28 -5.81 -0.72
CA LYS A 157 -3.59 -5.32 0.48
C LYS A 157 -2.90 -6.49 1.20
N PRO A 158 -1.65 -6.30 1.65
CA PRO A 158 -0.98 -7.30 2.46
C PRO A 158 -1.69 -7.50 3.81
N ASP A 159 -1.43 -8.63 4.46
CA ASP A 159 -1.99 -8.95 5.78
C ASP A 159 -1.67 -7.87 6.82
N GLU A 160 -0.48 -7.27 6.78
CA GLU A 160 -0.11 -6.21 7.71
C GLU A 160 -0.99 -4.96 7.61
N ALA A 161 -1.53 -4.68 6.43
CA ALA A 161 -2.37 -3.52 6.14
C ALA A 161 -3.87 -3.83 6.22
N SER A 162 -4.27 -5.08 6.47
CA SER A 162 -5.67 -5.52 6.44
C SER A 162 -6.13 -6.28 7.68
N MET A 163 -5.20 -6.88 8.41
CA MET A 163 -5.47 -7.71 9.59
C MET A 163 -4.78 -7.11 10.82
N PRO A 164 -5.44 -7.07 11.99
CA PRO A 164 -4.80 -6.68 13.24
C PRO A 164 -3.70 -7.67 13.63
N SER A 165 -2.65 -7.17 14.30
CA SER A 165 -1.65 -8.04 14.91
C SER A 165 -2.27 -8.87 16.05
N ARG A 166 -1.65 -10.00 16.44
CA ARG A 166 -2.19 -10.89 17.48
C ARG A 166 -2.61 -10.16 18.77
N PRO A 167 -1.83 -9.20 19.32
CA PRO A 167 -2.26 -8.45 20.50
C PRO A 167 -3.48 -7.55 20.26
N GLN A 168 -3.62 -7.01 19.05
CA GLN A 168 -4.66 -6.05 18.66
C GLN A 168 -5.99 -6.70 18.25
N GLN A 169 -6.01 -8.01 17.99
CA GLN A 169 -7.20 -8.75 17.55
C GLN A 169 -8.41 -8.67 18.51
N ARG A 170 -8.18 -8.33 19.77
CA ARG A 170 -9.25 -8.14 20.77
C ARG A 170 -9.92 -6.77 20.68
N GLU A 171 -9.22 -5.79 20.12
CA GLU A 171 -9.61 -4.38 20.12
C GLU A 171 -10.08 -3.95 18.73
N TYR A 172 -9.40 -4.42 17.68
CA TYR A 172 -9.69 -4.04 16.31
C TYR A 172 -10.11 -5.24 15.46
N PRO A 173 -11.17 -5.11 14.65
CA PRO A 173 -11.50 -6.12 13.65
C PRO A 173 -10.53 -6.03 12.46
N PRO A 174 -10.41 -7.09 11.64
CA PRO A 174 -9.84 -6.94 10.31
C PRO A 174 -10.69 -6.00 9.46
N ILE A 175 -10.09 -5.30 8.48
CA ILE A 175 -10.76 -4.23 7.72
C ILE A 175 -12.06 -4.69 7.08
N HIS A 176 -12.10 -5.90 6.52
CA HIS A 176 -13.30 -6.45 5.88
C HIS A 176 -14.48 -6.71 6.84
N LYS A 177 -14.26 -6.57 8.16
CA LYS A 177 -15.30 -6.62 9.21
C LYS A 177 -15.51 -5.28 9.90
N ALA A 178 -14.73 -4.25 9.55
CA ALA A 178 -14.94 -2.91 10.07
C ALA A 178 -16.24 -2.33 9.52
N GLN A 179 -16.93 -1.54 10.34
CA GLN A 179 -18.13 -0.82 9.90
C GLN A 179 -17.73 0.40 9.08
N THR A 180 -18.54 0.76 8.09
CA THR A 180 -18.43 2.02 7.39
C THR A 180 -19.80 2.48 6.90
N HIS A 181 -19.94 3.78 6.67
CA HIS A 181 -21.11 4.37 6.08
C HIS A 181 -21.25 4.00 4.61
N ARG A 182 -22.51 3.93 4.19
CA ARG A 182 -22.91 3.73 2.80
C ARG A 182 -23.31 5.08 2.23
N VAL A 183 -22.82 5.40 1.04
CA VAL A 183 -23.13 6.66 0.35
C VAL A 183 -23.58 6.34 -1.07
N GLY A 184 -24.60 7.02 -1.58
CA GLY A 184 -25.13 6.80 -2.92
C GLY A 184 -26.65 6.85 -2.93
N VAL A 185 -27.26 6.33 -4.00
CA VAL A 185 -28.71 6.24 -4.12
C VAL A 185 -29.16 4.78 -4.03
N SER A 186 -30.40 4.58 -3.56
CA SER A 186 -30.99 3.24 -3.61
C SER A 186 -31.35 2.86 -5.06
N ILE A 187 -31.06 1.62 -5.42
CA ILE A 187 -31.36 0.97 -6.68
C ILE A 187 -32.27 -0.26 -6.50
N MET A 188 -32.80 -0.49 -5.29
CA MET A 188 -33.66 -1.63 -4.97
C MET A 188 -34.87 -1.77 -5.91
N ASP A 189 -35.52 -0.68 -6.30
CA ASP A 189 -36.65 -0.73 -7.25
C ASP A 189 -36.22 -1.30 -8.60
N ARG A 190 -35.03 -0.93 -9.08
CA ARG A 190 -34.47 -1.43 -10.35
C ARG A 190 -34.12 -2.91 -10.23
N LEU A 191 -33.49 -3.31 -9.12
CA LEU A 191 -33.13 -4.70 -8.86
C LEU A 191 -34.37 -5.59 -8.70
N SER A 192 -35.44 -5.08 -8.08
CA SER A 192 -36.71 -5.77 -7.94
C SER A 192 -37.38 -6.00 -9.30
N ALA A 193 -37.32 -5.02 -10.20
CA ALA A 193 -37.84 -5.15 -11.56
C ALA A 193 -37.12 -6.21 -12.42
N LEU A 194 -35.87 -6.56 -12.09
CA LEU A 194 -35.11 -7.62 -12.76
C LEU A 194 -35.45 -9.03 -12.26
N GLY A 195 -36.02 -9.13 -11.05
CA GLY A 195 -36.20 -10.38 -10.32
C GLY A 195 -37.63 -10.91 -10.29
N GLY A 196 -38.48 -10.51 -11.25
CA GLY A 196 -39.80 -11.11 -11.50
C GLY A 196 -39.70 -12.52 -12.05
#